data_AF-A0A1F7HDR2-F1
#
_entry.id   AF-A0A1F7HDR2-F1
#
_cell.length_a   1.000
_cell.length_b   1.000
_cell.length_c   1.000
_cell.angle_alpha   90.00
_cell.angle_beta   90.00
_cell.angle_gamma   90.00
#
_symmetry.space_group_name_H-M   'P 1'
#
loop_
_entity.id
_entity.type
_entity.pdbx_description
1 polymer ?
#
loop_
_entity_poly.entity_id
_entity_poly.type
_entity_poly.pdbx_seq_one_letter_code
_entity_poly.pdbx_strand_id
1 'polypeptide(L)'
;MFLGAEGIKKAYEMTLSAKEMQIKCLSQNYKNVIGSYFDDEYWPKVLSSSINTREIILNTDEARKYAEGLDGVKNQAAFVEKNFQNESDFIVLDHAVIMISYNEASPFALYIEDEETVKSMKMQFELMWKVADK
;
A
#
# COMPACT_ATOMS: atom_id res chain seq x y z
N MET A 1 -14.00 3.17 9.79
CA MET A 1 -14.20 2.05 8.82
C MET A 1 -14.97 2.59 7.63
N PHE A 2 -14.56 2.20 6.43
CA PHE A 2 -15.16 2.57 5.16
C PHE A 2 -15.55 1.30 4.40
N LEU A 3 -16.76 1.25 3.84
CA LEU A 3 -17.33 0.04 3.25
C LEU A 3 -17.42 0.14 1.73
N GLY A 4 -17.30 -1.00 1.06
CA GLY A 4 -17.42 -1.09 -0.39
C GLY A 4 -16.20 -0.56 -1.14
N ALA A 5 -16.25 -0.65 -2.47
CA ALA A 5 -15.23 -0.11 -3.37
C ALA A 5 -15.00 1.39 -3.14
N GLU A 6 -16.07 2.19 -3.05
CA GLU A 6 -15.99 3.64 -2.79
C GLU A 6 -15.38 3.96 -1.42
N GLY A 7 -15.62 3.11 -0.42
CA GLY A 7 -14.98 3.25 0.88
C GLY A 7 -13.46 3.04 0.81
N ILE A 8 -13.01 2.08 0.03
CA ILE A 8 -11.58 1.84 -0.22
C ILE A 8 -10.97 3.02 -0.98
N LYS A 9 -11.61 3.52 -2.03
CA LYS A 9 -11.14 4.70 -2.77
C LYS A 9 -10.99 5.92 -1.86
N LYS A 10 -11.98 6.18 -1.01
CA LYS A 10 -11.89 7.27 -0.01
C LYS A 10 -10.73 7.07 0.96
N ALA A 11 -10.47 5.84 1.41
CA ALA A 11 -9.33 5.55 2.28
C ALA A 11 -7.99 5.83 1.57
N TYR A 12 -7.87 5.52 0.28
CA TYR A 12 -6.72 5.92 -0.54
C TYR A 12 -6.57 7.44 -0.64
N GLU A 13 -7.65 8.17 -0.90
CA GLU A 13 -7.59 9.64 -0.98
C GLU A 13 -7.07 10.28 0.30
N MET A 14 -7.40 9.70 1.46
CA MET A 14 -6.91 10.18 2.76
C MET A 14 -5.39 10.08 2.88
N THR A 15 -4.72 9.19 2.14
CA THR A 15 -3.26 9.10 2.19
C THR A 15 -2.56 10.24 1.46
N LEU A 16 -3.25 10.97 0.58
CA LEU A 16 -2.64 12.03 -0.24
C LEU A 16 -2.20 13.26 0.57
N SER A 17 -2.59 13.34 1.85
CA SER A 17 -2.14 14.36 2.80
C SER A 17 -0.88 13.97 3.58
N ALA A 18 -0.43 12.71 3.47
CA ALA A 18 0.72 12.20 4.21
C ALA A 18 2.03 12.79 3.69
N LYS A 19 3.09 12.71 4.50
CA LYS A 19 4.46 13.04 4.04
C LYS A 19 5.20 11.79 3.56
N GLU A 20 4.91 10.66 4.20
CA GLU A 20 5.55 9.38 3.96
C GLU A 20 4.50 8.27 3.99
N MET A 21 4.69 7.25 3.15
CA MET A 21 3.86 6.06 3.12
C MET A 21 4.72 4.81 3.08
N GLN A 22 4.36 3.86 3.94
CA GLN A 22 4.92 2.52 3.95
C GLN A 22 3.82 1.54 3.59
N ILE A 23 3.98 0.81 2.50
CA ILE A 23 2.90 0.07 1.88
C ILE A 23 3.28 -1.40 1.81
N LYS A 24 2.47 -2.27 2.42
CA LYS A 24 2.48 -3.70 2.11
C LYS A 24 1.41 -3.94 1.06
N CYS A 25 1.82 -4.09 -0.20
CA CYS A 25 0.94 -4.28 -1.36
C CYS A 25 1.14 -5.70 -1.90
N LEU A 26 0.36 -6.64 -1.38
CA LEU A 26 0.44 -8.07 -1.74
C LEU A 26 -0.85 -8.61 -2.33
N SER A 27 -1.91 -7.79 -2.35
CA SER A 27 -3.17 -8.07 -3.03
C SER A 27 -2.96 -8.18 -4.53
N GLN A 28 -3.65 -9.13 -5.16
CA GLN A 28 -3.67 -9.27 -6.63
C GLN A 28 -5.07 -9.01 -7.20
N ASN A 29 -6.11 -9.13 -6.36
CA ASN A 29 -7.50 -8.99 -6.80
C ASN A 29 -8.08 -7.59 -6.61
N TYR A 30 -7.25 -6.58 -6.27
CA TYR A 30 -7.75 -5.21 -6.07
C TYR A 30 -8.54 -4.69 -7.27
N LYS A 31 -8.15 -5.06 -8.49
CA LYS A 31 -8.85 -4.69 -9.73
C LYS A 31 -10.30 -5.17 -9.80
N ASN A 32 -10.60 -6.32 -9.21
CA ASN A 32 -11.98 -6.84 -9.19
C ASN A 32 -12.88 -6.01 -8.25
N VAL A 33 -12.28 -5.29 -7.30
CA VAL A 33 -13.01 -4.51 -6.29
C VAL A 33 -13.09 -3.04 -6.66
N ILE A 34 -11.96 -2.42 -7.01
CA ILE A 34 -11.87 -0.97 -7.27
C ILE A 34 -11.62 -0.63 -8.74
N GLY A 35 -11.63 -1.62 -9.64
CA GLY A 35 -11.37 -1.43 -11.07
C GLY A 35 -9.95 -0.92 -11.32
N SER A 36 -9.81 -0.04 -12.31
CA SER A 36 -8.53 0.58 -12.63
C SER A 36 -8.20 1.82 -11.79
N TYR A 37 -9.03 2.18 -10.80
CA TYR A 37 -8.85 3.40 -9.99
C TYR A 37 -7.45 3.53 -9.38
N PHE A 38 -6.90 2.44 -8.84
CA PHE A 38 -5.56 2.48 -8.24
C PHE A 38 -4.50 2.83 -9.28
N ASP A 39 -4.51 2.16 -10.43
CA ASP A 39 -3.49 2.29 -11.48
C ASP A 39 -3.63 3.61 -12.26
N ASP A 40 -4.86 4.00 -12.60
CA ASP A 40 -5.14 5.10 -13.54
C ASP A 40 -5.28 6.45 -12.83
N GLU A 41 -5.73 6.46 -11.57
CA GLU A 41 -6.08 7.70 -10.87
C GLU A 41 -5.25 7.95 -9.62
N TYR A 42 -5.18 6.98 -8.70
CA TYR A 42 -4.59 7.21 -7.38
C TYR A 42 -3.06 7.14 -7.40
N TRP A 43 -2.48 6.04 -7.90
CA TRP A 43 -1.04 5.83 -7.86
C TRP A 43 -0.26 6.89 -8.65
N PRO A 44 -0.70 7.34 -9.84
CA PRO A 44 -0.05 8.45 -10.54
C PRO A 44 -0.03 9.75 -9.72
N LYS A 45 -1.10 10.05 -8.95
CA LYS A 45 -1.13 11.21 -8.05
C LYS A 45 -0.05 11.07 -6.96
N VAL A 46 0.09 9.89 -6.36
CA VAL A 46 1.16 9.62 -5.38
C VAL A 46 2.54 9.82 -6.01
N LEU A 47 2.81 9.20 -7.16
CA LEU A 47 4.12 9.31 -7.82
C LEU A 47 4.48 10.75 -8.20
N SER A 48 3.49 11.56 -8.59
CA SER A 48 3.67 12.98 -8.92
C SER A 48 3.77 13.91 -7.70
N SER A 49 3.42 13.43 -6.52
CA SER A 49 3.42 14.22 -5.29
C SER A 49 4.82 14.32 -4.64
N SER A 50 4.90 15.02 -3.52
CA SER A 50 6.09 15.08 -2.65
C SER A 50 6.14 13.93 -1.62
N ILE A 51 5.25 12.94 -1.72
CA ILE A 51 5.15 11.84 -0.75
C ILE A 51 6.31 10.86 -0.97
N ASN A 52 7.06 10.55 0.09
CA ASN A 52 8.04 9.47 0.05
C ASN A 52 7.33 8.13 0.23
N THR A 53 7.66 7.13 -0.59
CA THR A 53 7.03 5.81 -0.52
C THR A 53 8.06 4.69 -0.40
N ARG A 54 7.74 3.72 0.45
CA ARG A 54 8.40 2.42 0.52
C ARG A 54 7.36 1.34 0.38
N GLU A 55 7.50 0.51 -0.64
CA GLU A 55 6.54 -0.55 -0.97
C GLU A 55 7.16 -1.93 -0.83
N ILE A 56 6.47 -2.83 -0.15
CA ILE A 56 6.79 -4.26 -0.14
C ILE A 56 5.80 -4.94 -1.06
N ILE A 57 6.31 -5.49 -2.16
CA ILE A 57 5.55 -6.11 -3.24
C ILE A 57 6.04 -7.54 -3.52
N LEU A 58 5.24 -8.33 -4.23
CA LEU A 58 5.62 -9.68 -4.62
C LEU A 58 6.79 -9.64 -5.62
N ASN A 59 7.73 -10.56 -5.48
CA ASN A 59 8.87 -10.73 -6.38
C ASN A 59 8.42 -11.39 -7.69
N THR A 60 7.93 -10.57 -8.62
CA THR A 60 7.55 -10.98 -9.98
C THR A 60 8.36 -10.19 -11.01
N ASP A 61 8.43 -10.69 -12.24
CA ASP A 61 9.13 -9.99 -13.31
C ASP A 61 8.45 -8.64 -13.62
N GLU A 62 7.11 -8.58 -13.53
CA GLU A 62 6.35 -7.34 -13.69
C GLU A 62 6.66 -6.35 -12.57
N ALA A 63 6.73 -6.82 -11.31
CA ALA A 63 7.05 -5.98 -10.16
C ALA A 63 8.48 -5.43 -10.23
N ARG A 64 9.44 -6.23 -10.68
CA ARG A 64 10.83 -5.77 -10.89
C ARG A 64 10.91 -4.71 -11.97
N LYS A 65 10.24 -4.92 -13.11
CA LYS A 65 10.16 -3.92 -14.18
C LYS A 65 9.46 -2.65 -13.73
N TYR A 66 8.42 -2.76 -12.90
CA TYR A 66 7.77 -1.61 -12.28
C TYR A 66 8.75 -0.81 -11.42
N ALA A 67 9.55 -1.48 -10.59
CA ALA A 67 10.53 -0.83 -9.72
C ALA A 67 11.64 -0.10 -10.48
N GLU A 68 12.02 -0.55 -11.69
CA GLU A 68 12.96 0.17 -12.57
C GLU A 68 12.44 1.56 -12.99
N GLY A 69 11.11 1.76 -12.96
CA GLY A 69 10.47 3.04 -13.26
C GLY A 69 10.36 4.00 -12.07
N LEU A 70 10.71 3.55 -10.86
CA LEU A 70 10.73 4.39 -9.67
C LEU A 70 12.03 5.22 -9.61
N ASP A 71 12.01 6.35 -8.90
CA ASP A 71 13.21 7.19 -8.78
C ASP A 71 14.29 6.56 -7.87
N GLY A 72 13.93 5.56 -7.07
CA GLY A 72 14.83 4.82 -6.17
C GLY A 72 15.21 5.58 -4.88
N VAL A 73 14.80 6.84 -4.74
CA VAL A 73 15.10 7.68 -3.56
C VAL A 73 13.81 8.08 -2.85
N LYS A 74 12.90 8.76 -3.56
CA LYS A 74 11.57 9.15 -3.08
C LYS A 74 10.63 7.95 -3.05
N ASN A 75 10.67 7.09 -4.05
CA ASN A 75 9.83 5.93 -4.26
C ASN A 75 10.71 4.70 -4.36
N GLN A 76 10.51 3.78 -3.43
CA GLN A 76 11.34 2.59 -3.30
C GLN A 76 10.47 1.35 -3.22
N ALA A 77 10.92 0.28 -3.87
CA ALA A 77 10.32 -1.04 -3.75
C ALA A 77 11.27 -2.00 -3.04
N ALA A 78 10.70 -2.99 -2.37
CA ALA A 78 11.38 -4.16 -1.87
C ALA A 78 10.50 -5.38 -2.13
N PHE A 79 11.12 -6.54 -2.27
CA PHE A 79 10.45 -7.73 -2.79
C PHE A 79 10.39 -8.85 -1.76
N VAL A 80 9.24 -9.53 -1.71
CA VAL A 80 9.04 -10.77 -0.94
C VAL A 80 8.65 -11.91 -1.87
N GLU A 81 8.86 -13.15 -1.44
CA GLU A 81 8.51 -14.32 -2.25
C GLU A 81 7.01 -14.38 -2.60
N LYS A 82 6.69 -14.95 -3.77
CA LYS A 82 5.32 -15.04 -4.29
C LYS A 82 4.36 -15.81 -3.37
N ASN A 83 4.86 -16.74 -2.57
CA ASN A 83 4.09 -17.54 -1.61
C ASN A 83 3.52 -16.71 -0.43
N PHE A 84 3.94 -15.45 -0.26
CA PHE A 84 3.38 -14.53 0.76
C PHE A 84 2.15 -13.74 0.27
N GLN A 85 1.64 -14.02 -0.93
CA GLN A 85 0.43 -13.38 -1.46
C GLN A 85 -0.75 -13.47 -0.47
N ASN A 86 -1.48 -12.36 -0.34
CA ASN A 86 -2.73 -12.29 0.41
C ASN A 86 -3.58 -11.12 -0.10
N GLU A 87 -4.91 -11.21 0.01
CA GLU A 87 -5.84 -10.22 -0.57
C GLU A 87 -6.13 -9.05 0.38
N SER A 88 -5.12 -8.63 1.14
CA SER A 88 -5.20 -7.49 2.05
C SER A 88 -3.93 -6.65 2.04
N ASP A 89 -4.12 -5.36 1.92
CA ASP A 89 -3.01 -4.41 1.98
C ASP A 89 -3.05 -3.65 3.31
N PHE A 90 -1.89 -3.12 3.70
CA PHE A 90 -1.87 -2.08 4.71
C PHE A 90 -0.94 -0.95 4.30
N ILE A 91 -1.29 0.24 4.74
CA ILE A 91 -0.57 1.48 4.49
C ILE A 91 -0.33 2.13 5.84
N VAL A 92 0.93 2.37 6.17
CA VAL A 92 1.31 3.10 7.37
C VAL A 92 1.70 4.52 6.98
N LEU A 93 0.99 5.48 7.55
CA LEU A 93 1.20 6.91 7.38
C LEU A 93 1.97 7.46 8.60
N ASP A 94 2.26 8.76 8.57
CA ASP A 94 2.87 9.45 9.70
C ASP A 94 1.98 9.39 10.97
N HIS A 95 0.66 9.52 10.83
CA HIS A 95 -0.30 9.65 11.93
C HIS A 95 -1.38 8.55 11.99
N ALA A 96 -1.45 7.66 10.99
CA ALA A 96 -2.51 6.66 10.88
C ALA A 96 -2.06 5.38 10.20
N VAL A 97 -2.85 4.32 10.36
CA VAL A 97 -2.73 3.06 9.61
C VAL A 97 -4.02 2.83 8.84
N ILE A 98 -3.88 2.44 7.57
CA ILE A 98 -4.97 1.96 6.74
C ILE A 98 -4.79 0.46 6.52
N MET A 99 -5.84 -0.33 6.74
CA MET A 99 -5.88 -1.73 6.36
C MET A 99 -7.00 -1.93 5.35
N ILE A 100 -6.72 -2.57 4.22
CA ILE A 100 -7.67 -2.74 3.13
C ILE A 100 -7.91 -4.23 2.91
N SER A 101 -9.17 -4.63 2.82
CA SER A 101 -9.60 -5.96 2.41
C SER A 101 -10.25 -5.89 1.04
N TYR A 102 -9.69 -6.60 0.06
CA TYR A 102 -10.24 -6.70 -1.30
C TYR A 102 -11.14 -7.93 -1.47
N ASN A 103 -11.84 -8.34 -0.41
CA ASN A 103 -12.87 -9.37 -0.52
C ASN A 103 -14.02 -8.86 -1.41
N GLU A 104 -14.26 -9.49 -2.56
CA GLU A 104 -15.28 -9.04 -3.52
C GLU A 104 -16.71 -9.00 -2.94
N ALA A 105 -17.04 -9.90 -2.01
CA ALA A 105 -18.37 -9.97 -1.39
C ALA A 105 -18.57 -8.91 -0.30
N SER A 106 -17.49 -8.49 0.37
CA SER A 106 -17.56 -7.51 1.47
C SER A 106 -16.24 -6.74 1.59
N PRO A 107 -15.93 -5.88 0.60
CA PRO A 107 -14.68 -5.11 0.62
C PRO A 107 -14.80 -3.96 1.61
N PHE A 108 -13.71 -3.62 2.28
CA PHE A 108 -13.67 -2.52 3.24
C PHE A 108 -12.26 -1.98 3.44
N ALA A 109 -12.18 -0.78 4.01
CA ALA A 109 -10.96 -0.21 4.57
C ALA A 109 -11.17 0.19 6.03
N LEU A 110 -10.19 -0.13 6.87
CA LEU A 110 -10.09 0.37 8.24
C LEU A 110 -9.05 1.47 8.26
N TYR A 111 -9.37 2.56 8.94
CA TYR A 111 -8.48 3.69 9.15
C TYR A 111 -8.38 3.90 10.65
N ILE A 112 -7.16 3.85 11.18
CA ILE A 112 -6.86 3.80 12.60
C ILE A 112 -5.93 4.97 12.94
N GLU A 113 -6.42 5.88 13.78
CA GLU A 113 -5.65 6.99 14.37
C GLU A 113 -5.39 6.67 15.83
N ASP A 114 -4.38 5.83 16.07
CA ASP A 114 -3.93 5.46 17.40
C ASP A 114 -2.40 5.37 17.38
N GLU A 115 -1.74 6.16 18.22
CA GLU A 115 -0.29 6.35 18.17
C GLU A 115 0.49 5.04 18.40
N GLU A 116 0.06 4.22 19.37
CA GLU A 116 0.71 2.96 19.69
C GLU A 116 0.50 1.92 18.58
N THR A 117 -0.69 1.89 17.98
CA THR A 117 -0.97 1.05 16.81
C THR A 117 -0.12 1.47 15.62
N VAL A 118 -0.02 2.77 15.32
CA VAL A 118 0.81 3.31 14.24
C VAL A 118 2.27 2.92 14.46
N LYS A 119 2.80 3.14 15.67
CA LYS A 119 4.18 2.79 16.02
C LYS A 119 4.46 1.29 15.88
N SER A 120 3.53 0.45 16.34
CA SER A 120 3.62 -1.00 16.19
C SER A 120 3.65 -1.42 14.72
N MET A 121 2.76 -0.86 13.89
CA MET A 121 2.69 -1.19 12.47
C MET A 121 3.90 -0.67 11.68
N LYS A 122 4.43 0.52 12.01
CA LYS A 122 5.72 1.00 11.48
C LYS A 122 6.84 0.01 11.77
N MET A 123 6.94 -0.46 13.01
CA MET A 123 7.97 -1.43 13.40
C MET A 123 7.82 -2.77 12.66
N GLN A 124 6.60 -3.27 12.49
CA GLN A 124 6.35 -4.46 11.67
C GLN A 124 6.76 -4.25 10.21
N PHE A 125 6.43 -3.10 9.63
CA PHE A 125 6.89 -2.76 8.29
C PHE A 125 8.42 -2.71 8.20
N GLU A 126 9.11 -2.05 9.13
CA GLU A 126 10.58 -1.98 9.11
C GLU A 126 11.25 -3.35 9.22
N LEU A 127 10.67 -4.26 10.02
CA LEU A 127 11.17 -5.62 10.13
C LEU A 127 11.06 -6.36 8.80
N MET A 128 9.90 -6.26 8.12
CA MET A 128 9.72 -6.82 6.78
C MET A 128 10.64 -6.17 5.76
N TRP A 129 10.76 -4.84 5.79
CA TRP A 129 11.64 -4.08 4.91
C TRP A 129 13.09 -4.51 5.06
N LYS A 130 13.55 -4.79 6.27
CA LYS A 130 14.94 -5.21 6.53
C LYS A 130 15.28 -6.59 5.96
N VAL A 131 14.30 -7.49 5.89
CA VAL A 131 14.52 -8.87 5.41
C VAL A 131 14.11 -9.06 3.95
N ALA A 132 13.35 -8.13 3.38
CA ALA A 132 12.96 -8.13 1.98
C ALA A 132 14.15 -7.85 1.05
N ASP A 133 14.10 -8.45 -0.13
CA ASP A 133 15.05 -8.21 -1.22
C ASP A 133 14.90 -6.77 -1.75
N LYS A 134 15.98 -6.19 -2.27
CA LYS A 134 16.01 -4.79 -2.74
C LYS A 134 16.08 -4.69 -4.26
#